data_AF-W0RGD3-F1
#
_entry.id   AF-W0RGD3-F1
#
_cell.length_a   1.000
_cell.length_b   1.000
_cell.length_c   1.000
_cell.angle_alpha   90.00
_cell.angle_beta   90.00
_cell.angle_gamma   90.00
#
_symmetry.space_group_name_H-M   'P 1'
#
loop_
_entity.id
_entity.type
_entity.pdbx_description
1 polymer ?
#
loop_
_entity_poly.entity_id
_entity_poly.type
_entity_poly.pdbx_seq_one_letter_code
_entity_poly.pdbx_strand_id
1 'polypeptide(L)'
;MAEITRKRTGELLRALFELLMPQADGMPAGEALRALEKKAPPTPFEQSSTESGARRYEKIVRFATVDCVKAQWMIKAHGRWTITDEGRKAYAAYPDPEAFYKRAVYLYHEWRKSTPKATGGEEPVDGADPGTGKAARITFEQAEEQAWSEIEKYLASMQPYEFQELVAALLRGMGYHVGWVAPPGKDGGVDIVAYNDPLGTRPPRIKVQVKRQQQKVAVDGLRSFMAVVGVDEVGIFVNAGGFTRDAEDEARSQHARRVTLVDLERLVDLWVEHYARLDEAARRRLPLQPIYFLAPES
;
A
#
# COMPACT_ATOMS: atom_id res chain seq x y z
N MET A 1 -25.34 25.87 -4.57
CA MET A 1 -26.05 24.59 -4.31
C MET A 1 -25.11 23.46 -4.64
N ALA A 2 -25.14 22.33 -3.93
CA ALA A 2 -24.27 21.20 -4.26
C ALA A 2 -24.67 20.66 -5.65
N GLU A 3 -23.99 21.11 -6.71
CA GLU A 3 -24.31 20.73 -8.10
C GLU A 3 -23.99 19.27 -8.42
N ILE A 4 -23.37 18.54 -7.49
CA ILE A 4 -23.20 17.11 -7.63
C ILE A 4 -24.38 16.33 -7.03
N THR A 5 -25.04 15.55 -7.87
CA THR A 5 -26.15 14.68 -7.47
C THR A 5 -25.62 13.35 -6.92
N ARG A 6 -26.41 12.67 -6.08
CA ARG A 6 -26.10 11.31 -5.61
C ARG A 6 -25.91 10.34 -6.78
N LYS A 7 -26.72 10.50 -7.83
CA LYS A 7 -26.60 9.72 -9.07
C LYS A 7 -25.22 9.93 -9.71
N ARG A 8 -24.78 11.19 -9.89
CA ARG A 8 -23.47 11.51 -10.46
C ARG A 8 -22.32 10.98 -9.61
N THR A 9 -22.38 11.12 -8.29
CA THR A 9 -21.39 10.51 -7.38
C THR A 9 -21.34 8.99 -7.53
N GLY A 10 -22.50 8.35 -7.64
CA GLY A 10 -22.62 6.92 -7.91
C GLY A 10 -22.01 6.50 -9.25
N GLU A 11 -22.20 7.31 -10.31
CA GLU A 11 -21.61 7.06 -11.63
C GLU A 11 -20.08 7.08 -11.57
N LEU A 12 -19.51 8.07 -10.88
CA LEU A 12 -18.06 8.19 -10.66
C LEU A 12 -17.52 6.99 -9.86
N LEU A 13 -18.18 6.61 -8.77
CA LEU A 13 -17.75 5.46 -7.97
C LEU A 13 -17.86 4.14 -8.74
N ARG A 14 -18.95 3.91 -9.47
CA ARG A 14 -19.08 2.70 -10.30
C ARG A 14 -18.01 2.64 -11.38
N ALA A 15 -17.78 3.75 -12.10
CA ALA A 15 -16.72 3.80 -13.11
C ALA A 15 -15.32 3.56 -12.50
N LEU A 16 -15.06 4.06 -11.29
CA LEU A 16 -13.84 3.80 -10.55
C LEU A 16 -13.71 2.32 -10.17
N PHE A 17 -14.77 1.71 -9.66
CA PHE A 17 -14.77 0.28 -9.32
C PHE A 17 -14.48 -0.60 -10.54
N GLU A 18 -15.04 -0.27 -11.72
CA GLU A 18 -14.72 -0.98 -12.96
C GLU A 18 -13.25 -0.87 -13.36
N LEU A 19 -12.59 0.25 -13.07
CA LEU A 19 -11.16 0.42 -13.35
C LEU A 19 -10.28 -0.37 -12.38
N LEU A 20 -10.71 -0.48 -11.12
CA LEU A 20 -9.93 -1.11 -10.05
C LEU A 20 -10.17 -2.63 -9.94
N MET A 21 -11.36 -3.14 -10.24
CA MET A 21 -11.67 -4.58 -10.12
C MET A 21 -10.74 -5.50 -10.92
N PRO A 22 -10.29 -5.17 -12.15
CA PRO A 22 -9.31 -5.99 -12.86
C PRO A 22 -7.91 -6.01 -12.22
N GLN A 23 -7.60 -5.03 -11.36
CA GLN A 23 -6.29 -4.86 -10.73
C GLN A 23 -6.25 -5.58 -9.39
N ALA A 24 -5.73 -6.81 -9.37
CA ALA A 24 -5.66 -7.62 -8.15
C ALA A 24 -4.89 -6.91 -7.02
N ASP A 25 -3.80 -6.21 -7.36
CA ASP A 25 -2.94 -5.47 -6.42
C ASP A 25 -3.39 -4.00 -6.25
N GLY A 26 -4.56 -3.65 -6.76
CA GLY A 26 -5.04 -2.27 -6.82
C GLY A 26 -4.27 -1.39 -7.79
N MET A 27 -4.58 -0.09 -7.74
CA MET A 27 -3.99 0.93 -8.61
C MET A 27 -3.51 2.11 -7.77
N PRO A 28 -2.40 2.78 -8.12
CA PRO A 28 -2.03 4.05 -7.51
C PRO A 28 -3.20 5.05 -7.62
N ALA A 29 -3.55 5.72 -6.52
CA ALA A 29 -4.74 6.57 -6.45
C ALA A 29 -4.74 7.68 -7.53
N GLY A 30 -3.61 8.35 -7.74
CA GLY A 30 -3.47 9.33 -8.82
C GLY A 30 -3.64 8.75 -10.22
N GLU A 31 -3.23 7.50 -10.47
CA GLU A 31 -3.49 6.82 -11.74
C GLU A 31 -4.97 6.46 -11.89
N ALA A 32 -5.59 5.96 -10.82
CA ALA A 32 -7.01 5.66 -10.78
C ALA A 32 -7.87 6.90 -11.06
N LEU A 33 -7.51 8.05 -10.48
CA LEU A 33 -8.18 9.33 -10.72
C LEU A 33 -8.01 9.82 -12.16
N ARG A 34 -6.79 9.72 -12.73
CA ARG A 34 -6.56 10.08 -14.15
C ARG A 34 -7.30 9.15 -15.11
N ALA A 35 -7.35 7.85 -14.82
CA ALA A 35 -8.09 6.88 -15.62
C ALA A 35 -9.60 7.11 -15.51
N LEU A 36 -10.09 7.43 -14.30
CA LEU A 36 -11.48 7.77 -14.04
C LEU A 36 -11.89 9.03 -14.80
N GLU A 37 -11.05 10.06 -14.83
CA GLU A 37 -11.30 11.28 -15.58
C GLU A 37 -11.49 11.02 -17.07
N LYS A 38 -10.68 10.13 -17.66
CA LYS A 38 -10.84 9.74 -19.07
C LYS A 38 -12.14 8.97 -19.31
N LYS A 39 -12.54 8.12 -18.36
CA LYS A 39 -13.71 7.25 -18.48
C LYS A 39 -15.03 7.97 -18.17
N ALA A 40 -15.01 8.89 -17.22
CA ALA A 40 -16.15 9.69 -16.77
C ALA A 40 -15.73 11.17 -16.66
N PRO A 41 -15.66 11.89 -17.79
CA PRO A 41 -15.14 13.26 -17.83
C PRO A 41 -15.87 14.23 -16.89
N PRO A 42 -15.15 15.21 -16.33
CA PRO A 42 -15.70 16.14 -15.35
C PRO A 42 -16.66 17.13 -16.01
N THR A 43 -17.78 17.40 -15.34
CA THR A 43 -18.67 18.51 -15.69
C THR A 43 -17.98 19.88 -15.49
N PRO A 44 -18.50 21.00 -16.04
CA PRO A 44 -17.91 22.32 -15.82
C PRO A 44 -17.73 22.67 -14.34
N PHE A 45 -18.69 22.28 -13.48
CA PHE A 45 -18.58 22.43 -12.05
C PHE A 45 -17.46 21.57 -11.44
N GLU A 46 -17.37 20.30 -11.83
CA GLU A 46 -16.34 19.40 -11.34
C GLU A 46 -14.92 19.81 -11.78
N GLN A 47 -14.79 20.48 -12.93
CA GLN A 47 -13.52 21.04 -13.42
C GLN A 47 -13.02 22.23 -12.58
N SER A 48 -13.92 22.93 -11.88
CA SER A 48 -13.55 24.08 -11.06
C SER A 48 -12.68 23.71 -9.85
N SER A 49 -12.05 24.72 -9.24
CA SER A 49 -11.34 24.57 -7.98
C SER A 49 -12.25 24.83 -6.78
N THR A 50 -11.88 24.25 -5.64
CA THR A 50 -12.43 24.57 -4.33
C THR A 50 -11.78 25.85 -3.77
N GLU A 51 -12.31 26.39 -2.68
CA GLU A 51 -11.77 27.59 -2.01
C GLU A 51 -10.31 27.42 -1.57
N SER A 52 -9.89 26.19 -1.27
CA SER A 52 -8.51 25.85 -0.91
C SER A 52 -7.60 25.61 -2.13
N GLY A 53 -8.06 25.92 -3.35
CA GLY A 53 -7.31 25.72 -4.60
C GLY A 53 -7.29 24.26 -5.12
N ALA A 54 -7.76 23.29 -4.34
CA ALA A 54 -7.81 21.89 -4.75
C ALA A 54 -8.88 21.66 -5.83
N ARG A 55 -8.59 20.81 -6.82
CA ARG A 55 -9.50 20.48 -7.91
C ARG A 55 -10.75 19.76 -7.40
N ARG A 56 -11.94 20.22 -7.79
CA ARG A 56 -13.21 19.75 -7.23
C ARG A 56 -13.51 18.29 -7.59
N TYR A 57 -13.25 17.87 -8.84
CA TYR A 57 -13.45 16.50 -9.29
C TYR A 57 -12.74 15.47 -8.40
N GLU A 58 -11.45 15.65 -8.16
CA GLU A 58 -10.68 14.74 -7.30
C GLU A 58 -11.19 14.75 -5.87
N LYS A 59 -11.47 15.94 -5.31
CA LYS A 59 -12.00 16.09 -3.95
C LYS A 59 -13.32 15.34 -3.79
N ILE A 60 -14.22 15.46 -4.76
CA ILE A 60 -15.50 14.75 -4.79
C ILE A 60 -15.30 13.23 -4.75
N VAL A 61 -14.43 12.69 -5.62
CA VAL A 61 -14.20 11.25 -5.72
C VAL A 61 -13.53 10.72 -4.45
N ARG A 62 -12.50 11.41 -3.94
CA ARG A 62 -11.82 11.03 -2.70
C ARG A 62 -12.77 11.07 -1.49
N PHE A 63 -13.69 12.02 -1.47
CA PHE A 63 -14.69 12.13 -0.41
C PHE A 63 -15.70 10.98 -0.44
N ALA A 64 -16.22 10.67 -1.62
CA ALA A 64 -17.21 9.59 -1.81
C ALA A 64 -16.61 8.20 -1.54
N THR A 65 -15.33 8.00 -1.88
CA THR A 65 -14.63 6.74 -1.60
C THR A 65 -14.41 6.48 -0.10
N VAL A 66 -14.48 7.50 0.77
CA VAL A 66 -14.49 7.29 2.24
C VAL A 66 -15.67 6.39 2.65
N ASP A 67 -16.84 6.59 2.05
CA ASP A 67 -18.03 5.80 2.37
C ASP A 67 -17.83 4.35 1.92
N CYS A 68 -17.20 4.13 0.76
CA CYS A 68 -16.84 2.80 0.28
C CYS A 68 -15.80 2.09 1.16
N VAL A 69 -14.82 2.82 1.70
CA VAL A 69 -13.84 2.26 2.66
C VAL A 69 -14.54 1.79 3.93
N LYS A 70 -15.40 2.62 4.51
CA LYS A 70 -16.14 2.26 5.73
C LYS A 70 -17.18 1.17 5.50
N ALA A 71 -17.71 1.07 4.28
CA ALA A 71 -18.52 -0.05 3.84
C ALA A 71 -17.72 -1.36 3.62
N GLN A 72 -16.39 -1.35 3.80
CA GLN A 72 -15.49 -2.47 3.48
C GLN A 72 -15.48 -2.87 2.01
N TRP A 73 -15.87 -1.97 1.10
CA TRP A 73 -15.92 -2.22 -0.35
C TRP A 73 -14.60 -1.94 -1.05
N MET A 74 -13.76 -1.11 -0.43
CA MET A 74 -12.44 -0.80 -0.95
C MET A 74 -11.46 -0.59 0.20
N ILE A 75 -10.18 -0.81 -0.11
CA ILE A 75 -9.05 -0.55 0.79
C ILE A 75 -8.23 0.57 0.15
N LYS A 76 -7.80 1.51 1.00
CA LYS A 76 -6.80 2.53 0.65
C LYS A 76 -5.61 2.32 1.60
N ALA A 77 -4.46 1.99 1.05
CA ALA A 77 -3.24 1.77 1.81
C ALA A 77 -2.04 2.13 0.93
N HIS A 78 -1.02 2.78 1.50
CA HIS A 78 0.22 3.13 0.79
C HIS A 78 -0.05 3.81 -0.56
N GLY A 79 -1.00 4.75 -0.61
CA GLY A 79 -1.39 5.44 -1.85
C GLY A 79 -2.03 4.56 -2.94
N ARG A 80 -2.34 3.30 -2.66
CA ARG A 80 -3.02 2.37 -3.58
C ARG A 80 -4.47 2.15 -3.18
N TRP A 81 -5.34 2.04 -4.19
CA TRP A 81 -6.76 1.75 -4.04
C TRP A 81 -7.07 0.36 -4.60
N THR A 82 -7.69 -0.49 -3.78
CA THR A 82 -8.03 -1.88 -4.13
C THR A 82 -9.49 -2.18 -3.82
N ILE A 83 -10.16 -2.95 -4.66
CA ILE A 83 -11.56 -3.40 -4.41
C ILE A 83 -11.55 -4.74 -3.71
N THR A 84 -12.31 -4.83 -2.62
CA THR A 84 -12.49 -6.08 -1.84
C THR A 84 -13.51 -7.01 -2.49
N ASP A 85 -13.61 -8.24 -2.00
CA ASP A 85 -14.65 -9.16 -2.45
C ASP A 85 -16.06 -8.64 -2.11
N GLU A 86 -16.23 -7.99 -0.96
CA GLU A 86 -17.45 -7.29 -0.57
C GLU A 86 -17.79 -6.17 -1.55
N GLY A 87 -16.79 -5.41 -2.00
CA GLY A 87 -16.94 -4.37 -3.02
C GLY A 87 -17.37 -4.93 -4.37
N ARG A 88 -16.81 -6.08 -4.80
CA ARG A 88 -17.23 -6.78 -6.02
C ARG A 88 -18.68 -7.26 -5.93
N LYS A 89 -19.06 -7.85 -4.79
CA LYS A 89 -20.45 -8.27 -4.52
C LYS A 89 -21.40 -7.09 -4.54
N ALA A 90 -21.04 -5.97 -3.89
CA ALA A 90 -21.84 -4.76 -3.90
C ALA A 90 -21.99 -4.17 -5.31
N TYR A 91 -20.92 -4.16 -6.09
CA TYR A 91 -20.94 -3.67 -7.48
C TYR A 91 -21.95 -4.45 -8.34
N ALA A 92 -22.00 -5.78 -8.18
CA ALA A 92 -22.95 -6.65 -8.85
C ALA A 92 -24.39 -6.48 -8.34
N ALA A 93 -24.58 -6.30 -7.04
CA ALA A 93 -25.89 -6.22 -6.41
C ALA A 93 -26.65 -4.90 -6.69
N TYR A 94 -25.94 -3.79 -6.92
CA TYR A 94 -26.56 -2.47 -7.10
C TYR A 94 -26.19 -1.83 -8.45
N PRO A 95 -26.71 -2.34 -9.59
CA PRO A 95 -26.35 -1.83 -10.92
C PRO A 95 -26.70 -0.35 -11.13
N ASP A 96 -27.74 0.15 -10.45
CA ASP A 96 -28.10 1.57 -10.46
C ASP A 96 -27.05 2.41 -9.68
N PRO A 97 -26.44 3.44 -10.30
CA PRO A 97 -25.41 4.23 -9.65
C PRO A 97 -25.88 4.93 -8.37
N GLU A 98 -27.10 5.47 -8.35
CA GLU A 98 -27.61 6.17 -7.18
C GLU A 98 -27.85 5.20 -6.01
N ALA A 99 -28.42 4.02 -6.29
CA ALA A 99 -28.60 2.96 -5.31
C ALA A 99 -27.26 2.44 -4.75
N PHE A 100 -26.25 2.26 -5.61
CA PHE A 100 -24.90 1.87 -5.21
C PHE A 100 -24.32 2.86 -4.20
N TYR A 101 -24.36 4.16 -4.50
CA TYR A 101 -23.83 5.18 -3.60
C TYR A 101 -24.66 5.32 -2.31
N LYS A 102 -26.00 5.33 -2.40
CA LYS A 102 -26.88 5.35 -1.21
C LYS A 102 -26.57 4.20 -0.26
N ARG A 103 -26.27 3.01 -0.79
CA ARG A 103 -25.92 1.87 0.04
C ARG A 103 -24.57 2.04 0.73
N ALA A 104 -23.55 2.58 0.06
CA ALA A 104 -22.28 2.91 0.69
C ALA A 104 -22.45 3.91 1.85
N VAL A 105 -23.24 4.97 1.61
CA VAL A 105 -23.57 5.98 2.63
C VAL A 105 -24.31 5.36 3.82
N TYR A 106 -25.29 4.50 3.56
CA TYR A 106 -26.00 3.77 4.62
C TYR A 106 -25.03 2.97 5.50
N LEU A 107 -24.11 2.21 4.90
CA LEU A 107 -23.13 1.40 5.64
C LEU A 107 -22.14 2.26 6.42
N TYR A 108 -21.74 3.42 5.88
CA TYR A 108 -20.94 4.40 6.62
C TYR A 108 -21.67 4.88 7.88
N HIS A 109 -22.96 5.19 7.80
CA HIS A 109 -23.73 5.63 8.97
C HIS A 109 -23.88 4.52 10.01
N GLU A 110 -24.12 3.28 9.59
CA GLU A 110 -24.18 2.12 10.51
C GLU A 110 -22.84 1.91 11.23
N TRP A 111 -21.73 1.97 10.48
CA TRP A 111 -20.38 1.93 11.05
C TRP A 111 -20.16 3.08 12.05
N ARG A 112 -20.60 4.30 11.73
CA ARG A 112 -20.43 5.46 12.63
C ARG A 112 -21.24 5.33 13.92
N LYS A 113 -22.42 4.69 13.88
CA LYS A 113 -23.25 4.45 15.07
C LYS A 113 -22.65 3.38 15.99
N SER A 114 -21.96 2.39 15.43
CA SER A 114 -21.36 1.30 16.21
C SER A 114 -19.99 1.64 16.80
N THR A 115 -19.34 2.70 16.34
CA THR A 115 -18.08 3.21 16.91
C THR A 115 -18.36 4.09 18.14
N PRO A 116 -17.74 3.85 19.31
CA PRO A 116 -17.91 4.71 20.48
C PRO A 116 -17.50 6.15 20.15
N LYS A 117 -18.42 7.11 20.37
CA LYS A 117 -18.17 8.54 20.16
C LYS A 117 -16.97 8.99 21.01
N ALA A 118 -15.87 9.40 20.36
CA ALA A 118 -15.12 10.53 20.88
C ALA A 118 -16.06 11.75 20.86
N THR A 119 -16.07 12.51 21.94
CA THR A 119 -17.05 13.53 22.31
C THR A 119 -17.42 14.54 21.21
N GLY A 120 -18.73 14.78 21.06
CA GLY A 120 -19.29 16.06 20.58
C GLY A 120 -19.35 16.29 19.07
N GLY A 121 -20.39 15.76 18.42
CA GLY A 121 -20.75 16.14 17.06
C GLY A 121 -22.20 15.78 16.75
N GLU A 122 -23.00 16.78 16.37
CA GLU A 122 -24.38 16.66 15.92
C GLU A 122 -24.50 15.81 14.64
N GLU A 123 -25.66 15.19 14.43
CA GLU A 123 -25.93 14.43 13.22
C GLU A 123 -25.98 15.36 12.00
N PRO A 124 -25.28 15.07 10.88
CA PRO A 124 -25.44 15.87 9.68
C PRO A 124 -26.79 15.53 9.04
N VAL A 125 -27.61 16.58 8.89
CA VAL A 125 -28.78 16.63 8.02
C VAL A 125 -28.33 16.57 6.57
N ASP A 126 -29.11 15.87 5.75
CA ASP A 126 -28.87 15.63 4.34
C ASP A 126 -28.51 16.93 3.57
N GLY A 127 -27.31 17.01 3.01
CA GLY A 127 -26.94 18.04 2.02
C GLY A 127 -26.04 19.21 2.44
N ALA A 128 -25.46 19.26 3.64
CA ALA A 128 -24.48 20.29 4.01
C ALA A 128 -23.26 19.74 4.80
N ASP A 129 -22.10 20.32 4.47
CA ASP A 129 -20.69 20.08 4.82
C ASP A 129 -20.29 19.13 5.98
N PRO A 130 -19.64 17.99 5.67
CA PRO A 130 -18.83 17.21 6.62
C PRO A 130 -17.41 17.82 6.69
N GLY A 131 -17.32 19.01 7.28
CA GLY A 131 -16.19 19.92 7.07
C GLY A 131 -14.85 19.59 7.73
N THR A 132 -14.78 18.73 8.75
CA THR A 132 -13.51 18.51 9.49
C THR A 132 -12.91 17.12 9.27
N GLY A 133 -13.64 16.05 9.56
CA GLY A 133 -13.09 14.68 9.57
C GLY A 133 -12.75 14.12 8.19
N LYS A 134 -13.63 14.27 7.19
CA LYS A 134 -13.36 13.77 5.82
C LYS A 134 -12.30 14.62 5.12
N ALA A 135 -12.28 15.94 5.33
CA ALA A 135 -11.26 16.81 4.78
C ALA A 135 -9.86 16.46 5.32
N ALA A 136 -9.72 16.28 6.64
CA ALA A 136 -8.46 15.84 7.25
C ALA A 136 -7.99 14.49 6.73
N ARG A 137 -8.90 13.52 6.51
CA ARG A 137 -8.58 12.23 5.87
C ARG A 137 -8.04 12.38 4.46
N ILE A 138 -8.65 13.24 3.65
CA ILE A 138 -8.20 13.47 2.27
C ILE A 138 -6.78 14.07 2.28
N THR A 139 -6.53 15.05 3.15
CA THR A 139 -5.19 15.64 3.29
C THR A 139 -4.16 14.59 3.72
N PHE A 140 -4.49 13.75 4.70
CA PHE A 140 -3.63 12.66 5.14
C PHE A 140 -3.36 11.65 4.02
N GLU A 141 -4.40 11.20 3.32
CA GLU A 141 -4.32 10.26 2.19
C GLU A 141 -3.44 10.81 1.06
N GLN A 142 -3.58 12.09 0.72
CA GLN A 142 -2.75 12.74 -0.31
C GLN A 142 -1.29 12.86 0.13
N ALA A 143 -1.03 13.16 1.40
CA ALA A 143 0.32 13.21 1.94
C ALA A 143 0.99 11.83 1.93
N GLU A 144 0.26 10.78 2.33
CA GLU A 144 0.72 9.39 2.27
C GLU A 144 1.02 8.96 0.82
N GLU A 145 0.11 9.25 -0.11
CA GLU A 145 0.30 8.94 -1.54
C GLU A 145 1.55 9.62 -2.11
N GLN A 146 1.74 10.90 -1.81
CA GLN A 146 2.90 11.66 -2.29
C GLN A 146 4.20 11.10 -1.70
N ALA A 147 4.24 10.89 -0.38
CA ALA A 147 5.40 10.32 0.30
C ALA A 147 5.75 8.94 -0.27
N TRP A 148 4.75 8.09 -0.49
CA TRP A 148 4.99 6.75 -1.02
C TRP A 148 5.49 6.77 -2.46
N SER A 149 4.95 7.66 -3.30
CA SER A 149 5.45 7.85 -4.67
C SER A 149 6.91 8.29 -4.71
N GLU A 150 7.34 9.15 -3.78
CA GLU A 150 8.73 9.60 -3.69
C GLU A 150 9.66 8.48 -3.22
N ILE A 151 9.25 7.72 -2.21
CA ILE A 151 10.01 6.58 -1.69
C ILE A 151 10.20 5.50 -2.77
N GLU A 152 9.13 5.14 -3.48
CA GLU A 152 9.18 4.15 -4.57
C GLU A 152 10.14 4.59 -5.67
N LYS A 153 10.04 5.85 -6.12
CA LYS A 153 10.95 6.41 -7.13
C LYS A 153 12.40 6.42 -6.67
N TYR A 154 12.64 6.81 -5.41
CA TYR A 154 13.97 6.84 -4.83
C TYR A 154 14.60 5.45 -4.83
N LEU A 155 13.90 4.44 -4.29
CA LEU A 155 14.37 3.06 -4.24
C LEU A 155 14.52 2.42 -5.62
N ALA A 156 13.62 2.73 -6.56
CA ALA A 156 13.73 2.28 -7.94
C ALA A 156 14.95 2.88 -8.65
N SER A 157 15.35 4.11 -8.31
CA SER A 157 16.53 4.78 -8.90
C SER A 157 17.86 4.32 -8.30
N MET A 158 17.84 3.67 -7.14
CA MET A 158 19.03 3.19 -6.42
C MET A 158 19.79 2.13 -7.23
N GLN A 159 21.12 2.13 -7.15
CA GLN A 159 21.93 1.11 -7.81
C GLN A 159 21.68 -0.27 -7.18
N PRO A 160 21.69 -1.37 -7.96
CA PRO A 160 21.36 -2.71 -7.44
C PRO A 160 22.18 -3.11 -6.21
N TYR A 161 23.49 -2.85 -6.20
CA TYR A 161 24.36 -3.18 -5.07
C TYR A 161 24.16 -2.24 -3.87
N GLU A 162 23.76 -0.99 -4.09
CA GLU A 162 23.38 -0.10 -3.00
C GLU A 162 22.07 -0.56 -2.34
N PHE A 163 21.13 -1.07 -3.13
CA PHE A 163 19.89 -1.66 -2.63
C PHE A 163 20.14 -2.96 -1.85
N GLN A 164 21.10 -3.79 -2.30
CA GLN A 164 21.57 -4.95 -1.53
C GLN A 164 22.17 -4.53 -0.19
N GLU A 165 23.01 -3.49 -0.16
CA GLU A 165 23.56 -2.95 1.08
C GLU A 165 22.49 -2.30 1.98
N LEU A 166 21.44 -1.70 1.41
CA LEU A 166 20.28 -1.21 2.15
C LEU A 166 19.59 -2.36 2.90
N VAL A 167 19.34 -3.49 2.23
CA VAL A 167 18.76 -4.69 2.87
C VAL A 167 19.70 -5.24 3.94
N ALA A 168 21.01 -5.31 3.68
CA ALA A 168 21.98 -5.76 4.68
C ALA A 168 22.00 -4.83 5.92
N ALA A 169 21.92 -3.52 5.72
CA ALA A 169 21.84 -2.54 6.79
C ALA A 169 20.55 -2.70 7.61
N LEU A 170 19.42 -2.96 6.95
CA LEU A 170 18.16 -3.26 7.64
C LEU A 170 18.31 -4.49 8.53
N LEU A 171 18.85 -5.60 8.01
CA LEU A 171 19.05 -6.83 8.79
C LEU A 171 19.92 -6.58 10.04
N ARG A 172 20.98 -5.77 9.91
CA ARG A 172 21.80 -5.35 11.06
C ARG A 172 20.98 -4.55 12.07
N GLY A 173 20.17 -3.59 11.64
CA GLY A 173 19.25 -2.83 12.50
C GLY A 173 18.15 -3.66 13.16
N MET A 174 17.79 -4.79 12.54
CA MET A 174 16.88 -5.79 13.11
C MET A 174 17.54 -6.67 14.17
N GLY A 175 18.87 -6.61 14.31
CA GLY A 175 19.65 -7.42 15.25
C GLY A 175 20.22 -8.70 14.66
N TYR A 176 20.09 -8.91 13.34
CA TYR A 176 20.79 -10.01 12.67
C TYR A 176 22.25 -9.65 12.40
N HIS A 177 23.09 -10.68 12.36
CA HIS A 177 24.51 -10.55 12.09
C HIS A 177 24.79 -10.89 10.63
N VAL A 178 24.99 -9.87 9.80
CA VAL A 178 25.38 -10.04 8.39
C VAL A 178 26.85 -10.46 8.32
N GLY A 179 27.10 -11.71 7.93
CA GLY A 179 28.46 -12.26 7.83
C GLY A 179 29.05 -12.21 6.43
N TRP A 180 28.22 -12.09 5.39
CA TRP A 180 28.68 -11.97 4.01
C TRP A 180 27.65 -11.25 3.15
N VAL A 181 28.14 -10.42 2.24
CA VAL A 181 27.38 -9.74 1.20
C VAL A 181 28.10 -10.02 -0.12
N ALA A 182 27.36 -10.44 -1.15
CA ALA A 182 27.93 -10.84 -2.42
C ALA A 182 28.62 -9.65 -3.12
N PRO A 183 29.86 -9.82 -3.63
CA PRO A 183 30.50 -8.82 -4.46
C PRO A 183 29.83 -8.76 -5.85
N PRO A 184 30.02 -7.68 -6.63
CA PRO A 184 29.47 -7.59 -7.97
C PRO A 184 29.83 -8.77 -8.87
N GLY A 185 28.84 -9.50 -9.39
CA GLY A 185 29.11 -10.67 -10.22
C GLY A 185 27.91 -11.57 -10.51
N LYS A 186 28.21 -12.78 -11.00
CA LYS A 186 27.22 -13.87 -11.10
C LYS A 186 27.06 -14.50 -9.74
N ASP A 187 26.01 -14.10 -9.05
CA ASP A 187 25.73 -14.58 -7.72
C ASP A 187 24.86 -15.83 -7.82
N GLY A 188 25.23 -16.89 -7.10
CA GLY A 188 24.60 -18.23 -7.17
C GLY A 188 23.20 -18.29 -6.56
N GLY A 189 22.42 -17.20 -6.65
CA GLY A 189 21.08 -17.07 -6.08
C GLY A 189 21.06 -16.61 -4.61
N VAL A 190 22.19 -16.17 -4.04
CA VAL A 190 22.28 -15.66 -2.67
C VAL A 190 23.14 -14.40 -2.66
N ASP A 191 22.55 -13.31 -2.17
CA ASP A 191 23.17 -11.97 -2.16
C ASP A 191 23.66 -11.58 -0.77
N ILE A 192 22.99 -12.09 0.29
CA ILE A 192 23.39 -11.83 1.69
C ILE A 192 23.28 -13.12 2.49
N VAL A 193 24.23 -13.33 3.39
CA VAL A 193 24.18 -14.36 4.43
C VAL A 193 24.21 -13.70 5.80
N ALA A 194 23.21 -14.03 6.63
CA ALA A 194 23.07 -13.51 7.98
C ALA A 194 22.84 -14.63 9.01
N TYR A 195 23.03 -14.29 10.28
CA TYR A 195 22.95 -15.20 11.42
C TYR A 195 22.22 -14.56 12.60
N ASN A 196 21.75 -15.39 13.54
CA ASN A 196 21.13 -14.95 14.79
C ASN A 196 22.15 -14.64 15.89
N ASP A 197 23.43 -14.96 15.67
CA ASP A 197 24.53 -14.67 16.59
C ASP A 197 25.77 -14.20 15.83
N PRO A 198 26.69 -13.46 16.48
CA PRO A 198 27.88 -12.91 15.83
C PRO A 198 28.82 -13.95 15.22
N LEU A 199 28.81 -15.19 15.74
CA LEU A 199 29.73 -16.25 15.33
C LEU A 199 29.09 -17.23 14.33
N GLY A 200 27.78 -17.12 14.06
CA GLY A 200 27.03 -18.03 13.20
C GLY A 200 26.96 -19.46 13.73
N THR A 201 27.07 -19.62 15.05
CA THR A 201 27.08 -20.94 15.72
C THR A 201 25.68 -21.48 16.00
N ARG A 202 24.66 -20.60 16.01
CA ARG A 202 23.27 -20.96 16.29
C ARG A 202 22.46 -21.01 14.99
N PRO A 203 21.78 -22.12 14.71
CA PRO A 203 20.82 -22.16 13.60
C PRO A 203 19.60 -21.27 13.88
N PRO A 204 18.81 -20.91 12.85
CA PRO A 204 19.10 -21.13 11.43
C PRO A 204 20.13 -20.14 10.86
N ARG A 205 20.87 -20.57 9.84
CA ARG A 205 21.57 -19.66 8.92
C ARG A 205 20.54 -19.04 7.98
N ILE A 206 20.65 -17.73 7.73
CA ILE A 206 19.71 -16.98 6.91
C ILE A 206 20.37 -16.66 5.58
N LYS A 207 19.74 -17.08 4.49
CA LYS A 207 20.13 -16.71 3.11
C LYS A 207 19.15 -15.70 2.58
N VAL A 208 19.64 -14.67 1.91
CA VAL A 208 18.80 -13.61 1.36
C VAL A 208 19.10 -13.45 -0.11
N GLN A 209 18.05 -13.38 -0.92
CA GLN A 209 18.11 -12.92 -2.30
C GLN A 209 17.41 -11.58 -2.41
N VAL A 210 18.03 -10.64 -3.13
CA VAL A 210 17.60 -9.26 -3.27
C VAL A 210 17.47 -8.94 -4.75
N LYS A 211 16.28 -8.50 -5.15
CA LYS A 211 16.00 -8.04 -6.50
C LYS A 211 15.38 -6.64 -6.48
N ARG A 212 16.05 -5.67 -7.09
CA ARG A 212 15.56 -4.29 -7.24
C ARG A 212 14.66 -4.09 -8.47
N GLN A 213 14.28 -5.16 -9.18
CA GLN A 213 13.51 -5.04 -10.42
C GLN A 213 12.04 -4.69 -10.16
N GLN A 214 11.37 -4.03 -11.12
CA GLN A 214 9.92 -3.75 -11.04
C GLN A 214 9.06 -4.98 -11.34
N GLN A 215 9.63 -5.99 -12.01
CA GLN A 215 8.92 -7.22 -12.31
C GLN A 215 8.63 -8.03 -11.04
N LYS A 216 7.39 -8.50 -10.92
CA LYS A 216 6.98 -9.50 -9.92
C LYS A 216 7.74 -10.82 -10.11
N VAL A 217 8.25 -11.38 -9.02
CA VAL A 217 8.87 -12.72 -9.05
C VAL A 217 7.78 -13.77 -9.20
N ALA A 218 7.87 -14.58 -10.25
CA ALA A 218 7.01 -15.74 -10.49
C ALA A 218 7.45 -16.95 -9.65
N VAL A 219 6.56 -17.95 -9.58
CA VAL A 219 6.78 -19.18 -8.78
C VAL A 219 8.10 -19.90 -9.11
N ASP A 220 8.51 -19.95 -10.38
CA ASP A 220 9.77 -20.60 -10.77
C ASP A 220 11.01 -19.86 -10.24
N GLY A 221 10.94 -18.53 -10.19
CA GLY A 221 11.99 -17.71 -9.60
C GLY A 221 12.10 -17.94 -8.09
N LEU A 222 10.97 -18.07 -7.40
CA LEU A 222 10.94 -18.42 -5.98
C LEU A 222 11.47 -19.84 -5.74
N ARG A 223 11.05 -20.83 -6.52
CA ARG A 223 11.52 -22.22 -6.40
C ARG A 223 13.02 -22.34 -6.64
N SER A 224 13.56 -21.57 -7.57
CA SER A 224 15.01 -21.49 -7.81
C SER A 224 15.76 -20.99 -6.58
N PHE A 225 15.24 -19.97 -5.89
CA PHE A 225 15.82 -19.51 -4.63
C PHE A 225 15.69 -20.56 -3.52
N MET A 226 14.53 -21.20 -3.40
CA MET A 226 14.30 -22.24 -2.40
C MET A 226 15.27 -23.42 -2.56
N ALA A 227 15.67 -23.76 -3.78
CA ALA A 227 16.63 -24.83 -4.05
C ALA A 227 18.03 -24.53 -3.48
N VAL A 228 18.40 -23.25 -3.31
CA VAL A 228 19.67 -22.86 -2.69
C VAL A 228 19.59 -22.68 -1.17
N VAL A 229 18.38 -22.71 -0.59
CA VAL A 229 18.16 -22.68 0.87
C VAL A 229 18.24 -24.11 1.42
N GLY A 230 19.23 -24.37 2.27
CA GLY A 230 19.48 -25.67 2.90
C GLY A 230 18.37 -26.06 3.89
N VAL A 231 18.24 -27.36 4.19
CA VAL A 231 17.11 -27.94 4.94
C VAL A 231 16.85 -27.24 6.28
N ASP A 232 17.91 -26.89 7.02
CA ASP A 232 17.86 -26.20 8.31
C ASP A 232 18.17 -24.69 8.23
N GLU A 233 18.12 -24.13 7.01
CA GLU A 233 18.31 -22.70 6.74
C GLU A 233 16.96 -22.02 6.48
N VAL A 234 16.93 -20.70 6.67
CA VAL A 234 15.78 -19.84 6.34
C VAL A 234 16.15 -18.92 5.19
N GLY A 235 15.24 -18.77 4.24
CA GLY A 235 15.35 -17.85 3.12
C GLY A 235 14.57 -16.56 3.37
N ILE A 236 15.13 -15.43 2.93
CA ILE A 236 14.41 -14.18 2.76
C ILE A 236 14.54 -13.77 1.29
N PHE A 237 13.42 -13.59 0.60
CA PHE A 237 13.45 -13.06 -0.77
C PHE A 237 12.90 -11.64 -0.75
N VAL A 238 13.77 -10.67 -0.99
CA VAL A 238 13.42 -9.26 -1.16
C VAL A 238 13.22 -8.95 -2.64
N ASN A 239 12.06 -8.44 -3.04
CA ASN A 239 11.86 -7.93 -4.40
C ASN A 239 11.07 -6.61 -4.42
N ALA A 240 11.65 -5.55 -4.99
CA ALA A 240 11.01 -4.25 -5.08
C ALA A 240 9.70 -4.28 -5.91
N GLY A 241 9.65 -5.13 -6.94
CA GLY A 241 8.46 -5.34 -7.77
C GLY A 241 7.40 -6.27 -7.16
N GLY A 242 7.64 -6.84 -5.98
CA GLY A 242 6.73 -7.78 -5.32
C GLY A 242 6.71 -9.19 -5.93
N PHE A 243 5.66 -9.96 -5.63
CA PHE A 243 5.54 -11.37 -5.98
C PHE A 243 4.22 -11.66 -6.69
N THR A 244 4.18 -12.70 -7.52
CA THR A 244 2.90 -13.17 -8.09
C THR A 244 2.11 -13.92 -7.02
N ARG A 245 0.78 -13.96 -7.16
CA ARG A 245 -0.09 -14.71 -6.25
C ARG A 245 0.35 -16.16 -6.08
N ASP A 246 0.70 -16.82 -7.19
CA ASP A 246 1.20 -18.21 -7.17
C ASP A 246 2.51 -18.35 -6.37
N ALA A 247 3.42 -17.37 -6.46
CA ALA A 247 4.66 -17.38 -5.68
C ALA A 247 4.36 -17.16 -4.17
N GLU A 248 3.42 -16.30 -3.84
CA GLU A 248 3.00 -16.11 -2.45
C GLU A 248 2.30 -17.35 -1.88
N ASP A 249 1.44 -18.00 -2.67
CA ASP A 249 0.78 -19.25 -2.30
C ASP A 249 1.80 -20.38 -2.09
N GLU A 250 2.81 -20.47 -2.95
CA GLU A 250 3.95 -21.39 -2.79
C GLU A 250 4.77 -21.11 -1.53
N ALA A 251 5.00 -19.84 -1.18
CA ALA A 251 5.69 -19.49 0.07
C ALA A 251 4.86 -19.88 1.31
N ARG A 252 3.52 -19.73 1.24
CA ARG A 252 2.58 -20.05 2.34
C ARG A 252 2.33 -21.54 2.55
N SER A 253 2.26 -22.33 1.48
CA SER A 253 1.90 -23.76 1.51
C SER A 253 2.97 -24.66 2.16
N GLN A 254 4.16 -24.10 2.42
CA GLN A 254 5.24 -24.82 3.06
C GLN A 254 4.93 -25.12 4.52
N HIS A 255 4.95 -26.41 4.87
CA HIS A 255 4.70 -26.90 6.23
C HIS A 255 5.65 -26.29 7.28
N ALA A 256 6.84 -25.82 6.87
CA ALA A 256 7.85 -25.23 7.74
C ALA A 256 8.16 -23.74 7.46
N ARG A 257 7.37 -23.04 6.61
CA ARG A 257 7.59 -21.63 6.20
C ARG A 257 9.08 -21.26 6.04
N ARG A 258 9.79 -21.98 5.17
CA ARG A 258 11.25 -21.87 5.04
C ARG A 258 11.69 -20.59 4.35
N VAL A 259 10.79 -19.89 3.66
CA VAL A 259 11.07 -18.63 2.98
C VAL A 259 10.08 -17.55 3.37
N THR A 260 10.61 -16.37 3.69
CA THR A 260 9.82 -15.14 3.89
C THR A 260 9.98 -14.23 2.67
N LEU A 261 8.86 -13.75 2.14
CA LEU A 261 8.83 -12.78 1.05
C LEU A 261 8.76 -11.36 1.63
N VAL A 262 9.56 -10.45 1.08
CA VAL A 262 9.61 -9.04 1.48
C VAL A 262 9.50 -8.20 0.21
N ASP A 263 8.35 -7.56 0.02
CA ASP A 263 8.17 -6.58 -1.05
C ASP A 263 8.63 -5.19 -0.60
N LEU A 264 8.43 -4.18 -1.46
CA LEU A 264 8.85 -2.82 -1.18
C LEU A 264 8.10 -2.18 0.00
N GLU A 265 6.80 -2.45 0.13
CA GLU A 265 5.98 -1.97 1.25
C GLU A 265 6.52 -2.53 2.56
N ARG A 266 6.66 -3.87 2.65
CA ARG A 266 7.19 -4.52 3.84
C ARG A 266 8.62 -4.11 4.17
N LEU A 267 9.45 -3.88 3.15
CA LEU A 267 10.83 -3.40 3.34
C LEU A 267 10.85 -2.04 4.06
N VAL A 268 10.03 -1.09 3.63
CA VAL A 268 10.01 0.25 4.24
C VAL A 268 9.33 0.23 5.60
N ASP A 269 8.28 -0.57 5.80
CA ASP A 269 7.67 -0.76 7.12
C ASP A 269 8.73 -1.21 8.14
N LEU A 270 9.50 -2.25 7.80
CA LEU A 270 10.60 -2.75 8.62
C LEU A 270 11.68 -1.67 8.81
N TRP A 271 11.98 -0.89 7.77
CA TRP A 271 12.94 0.21 7.87
C TRP A 271 12.51 1.28 8.86
N VAL A 272 11.24 1.69 8.82
CA VAL A 272 10.65 2.67 9.74
C VAL A 272 10.60 2.11 11.16
N GLU A 273 10.14 0.86 11.34
CA GLU A 273 10.08 0.17 12.64
C GLU A 273 11.45 0.10 13.31
N HIS A 274 12.51 -0.14 12.52
CA HIS A 274 13.87 -0.30 13.02
C HIS A 274 14.75 0.95 12.88
N TYR A 275 14.20 2.08 12.44
CA TYR A 275 14.97 3.27 12.07
C TYR A 275 15.90 3.76 13.19
N ALA A 276 15.42 3.74 14.43
CA ALA A 276 16.18 4.15 15.61
C ALA A 276 17.42 3.27 15.90
N ARG A 277 17.42 2.02 15.44
CA ARG A 277 18.53 1.05 15.59
C ARG A 277 19.52 1.07 14.44
N LEU A 278 19.19 1.74 13.33
CA LEU A 278 20.08 1.88 12.18
C LEU A 278 21.23 2.85 12.50
N ASP A 279 22.42 2.55 12.00
CA ASP A 279 23.56 3.47 12.05
C ASP A 279 23.37 4.66 11.09
N GLU A 280 24.25 5.67 11.20
CA GLU A 280 24.15 6.88 10.38
C GLU A 280 24.31 6.60 8.88
N ALA A 281 25.18 5.66 8.51
CA ALA A 281 25.43 5.31 7.12
C ALA A 281 24.20 4.61 6.50
N ALA A 282 23.51 3.78 7.27
CA ALA A 282 22.26 3.15 6.90
C ALA A 282 21.15 4.21 6.72
N ARG A 283 20.95 5.10 7.70
CA ARG A 283 19.95 6.18 7.61
C ARG A 283 20.17 7.09 6.41
N ARG A 284 21.42 7.33 6.01
CA ARG A 284 21.75 8.10 4.79
C ARG A 284 21.35 7.38 3.49
N ARG A 285 21.24 6.04 3.48
CA ARG A 285 20.82 5.26 2.30
C ARG A 285 19.31 5.32 2.05
N LEU A 286 18.50 5.49 3.09
CA LEU A 286 17.05 5.72 2.97
C LEU A 286 16.63 6.76 4.02
N PRO A 287 16.83 8.06 3.70
CA PRO A 287 16.71 9.17 4.65
C PRO A 287 15.26 9.60 4.86
N LEU A 288 14.47 8.74 5.49
CA LEU A 288 13.07 9.05 5.82
C LEU A 288 12.98 10.05 6.98
N GLN A 289 12.02 10.97 6.89
CA GLN A 289 11.70 11.91 7.96
C GLN A 289 10.25 11.70 8.43
N PRO A 290 10.01 11.52 9.74
CA PRO A 290 8.66 11.35 10.24
C PRO A 290 7.89 12.68 10.20
N ILE A 291 6.63 12.62 9.76
CA ILE A 291 5.66 13.72 9.84
C ILE A 291 4.47 13.21 10.63
N TYR A 292 4.00 14.00 11.60
CA TYR A 292 2.88 13.64 12.46
C TYR A 292 1.64 14.45 12.10
N PHE A 293 0.52 13.75 11.86
CA PHE A 293 -0.80 14.33 11.67
C PHE A 293 -1.69 13.96 12.86
N LEU A 294 -2.66 14.82 13.19
CA LEU A 294 -3.73 14.40 14.08
C LEU A 294 -4.50 13.27 13.40
N ALA A 295 -4.66 12.14 14.10
CA ALA A 295 -5.39 11.01 13.57
C ALA A 295 -6.79 11.46 13.18
N PRO A 296 -7.21 11.29 11.91
CA PRO A 296 -8.58 11.58 11.54
C PRO A 296 -9.50 10.67 12.35
N GLU A 297 -10.58 11.22 12.92
CA GLU A 297 -11.53 10.49 13.76
C GLU A 297 -11.83 9.11 13.15
N SER A 298 -11.57 8.04 13.91
CA SER A 298 -11.50 6.66 13.42
C SER A 298 -12.82 6.16 12.90
#